data_AF-A0A1E7ZG54-F1
#
_entry.id   AF-A0A1E7ZG54-F1
#
_cell.length_a   1.000
_cell.length_b   1.000
_cell.length_c   1.000
_cell.angle_alpha   90.00
_cell.angle_beta   90.00
_cell.angle_gamma   90.00
#
_symmetry.space_group_name_H-M   'P 1'
#
loop_
_entity.id
_entity.type
_entity.pdbx_description
1 polymer ?
#
loop_
_entity_poly.entity_id
_entity_poly.type
_entity_poly.pdbx_seq_one_letter_code
_entity_poly.pdbx_strand_id
1 'polypeptide(L)'
;MKTVLWGKWVVGMVAGLLLSGCGADAVKTELPEPDNQEKAQEVQIAFLADIHLHDFLSAAENLDASELPVIADTRTSDQSTQGAQTPVLMRSMQAQLNSTRLFNENYFVFLAALDEIAAKGIKLVALPGDFSDDGQPANVRALADILAEYTDKYGMRFFAITGNHDPVRPFSRAGGKKDFLHRSGKEVAVMSPDHPDCLNQSAWQCSNALREWGYADIMETLKSQGFSPSSQDLLYETPFGTAEVSKRGWRWCDPESKSGESNSTEESNQIEESGKSCIFMPDASYLVEPVEGLWLLAIDANVYTPKGKVSSLEFNGSGNAGYNALVDYKPELLDWIAGVVKRAEKHNKHLIAFSHFPMADFYDNTQKQLAELFGDTGMQLKRMPSASTTQILSDLGLRLHMAGHMHLYDIAQPEDTGGLVNVQVPSLAAYQPGYSVVTLNNDGSAQVDTIIQQQVDRFDTLFPVYAKEWQYRNQAGLINWDKTILDTPDYLGFTDAHLKEVVRQRYVGREWPQPLATFIQSKTVGDALETLVCGNISRVTDEALLAMPAITLANDYYRMRNAGQFADLGGREVIYERLSDATLHCELPETAPVQTQQVRRFVKLLSNVAVSRDVTSITVKGV
;
A
#
# COMPACT_ATOMS: atom_id res chain seq x y z
N MET A 1 -24.91 -58.37 0.07
CA MET A 1 -25.00 -59.79 0.48
C MET A 1 -23.94 -60.06 1.56
N LYS A 2 -24.32 -60.73 2.66
CA LYS A 2 -23.50 -61.62 3.54
C LYS A 2 -22.02 -61.24 3.81
N THR A 3 -21.64 -60.71 5.00
CA THR A 3 -21.44 -61.34 6.35
C THR A 3 -20.04 -61.97 6.55
N VAL A 4 -19.38 -62.07 7.73
CA VAL A 4 -19.49 -61.55 9.15
C VAL A 4 -18.23 -62.04 9.90
N LEU A 5 -17.80 -61.40 11.02
CA LEU A 5 -17.36 -62.00 12.33
C LEU A 5 -16.41 -61.04 13.13
N TRP A 6 -16.27 -61.07 14.47
CA TRP A 6 -17.26 -61.08 15.59
C TRP A 6 -16.59 -60.95 16.98
N GLY A 7 -17.35 -60.54 18.00
CA GLY A 7 -17.01 -60.54 19.45
C GLY A 7 -17.38 -59.21 20.13
N LYS A 8 -18.35 -59.03 21.06
CA LYS A 8 -18.98 -59.83 22.17
C LYS A 8 -18.01 -60.10 23.34
N TRP A 9 -18.33 -60.05 24.65
CA TRP A 9 -19.55 -60.29 25.49
C TRP A 9 -19.43 -59.52 26.86
N VAL A 10 -20.39 -59.34 27.80
CA VAL A 10 -21.87 -59.10 27.83
C VAL A 10 -22.38 -58.81 29.28
N VAL A 11 -23.34 -57.87 29.47
CA VAL A 11 -24.45 -57.74 30.48
C VAL A 11 -24.31 -58.16 31.97
N GLY A 12 -24.87 -57.37 32.92
CA GLY A 12 -25.37 -57.89 34.21
C GLY A 12 -25.89 -56.86 35.26
N MET A 13 -27.21 -56.75 35.48
CA MET A 13 -27.85 -56.09 36.64
C MET A 13 -28.08 -57.07 37.80
N VAL A 14 -28.07 -56.60 39.07
CA VAL A 14 -29.01 -56.96 40.18
C VAL A 14 -28.93 -55.87 41.29
N ALA A 15 -29.99 -55.68 42.09
CA ALA A 15 -30.14 -54.65 43.13
C ALA A 15 -30.11 -55.21 44.59
N GLY A 16 -30.00 -54.35 45.62
CA GLY A 16 -30.54 -54.68 46.96
C GLY A 16 -29.95 -54.04 48.25
N LEU A 17 -30.64 -53.03 48.78
CA LEU A 17 -30.85 -52.64 50.21
C LEU A 17 -29.70 -52.47 51.26
N LEU A 18 -29.65 -51.24 51.82
CA LEU A 18 -29.63 -50.81 53.24
C LEU A 18 -28.58 -51.35 54.27
N LEU A 19 -27.77 -50.45 54.87
CA LEU A 19 -28.01 -49.86 56.21
C LEU A 19 -26.92 -48.86 56.69
N SER A 20 -27.39 -47.73 57.24
CA SER A 20 -26.79 -46.78 58.22
C SER A 20 -25.29 -46.81 58.59
N GLY A 21 -24.64 -45.64 58.54
CA GLY A 21 -23.44 -45.31 59.32
C GLY A 21 -23.10 -43.80 59.25
N CYS A 22 -23.16 -43.09 60.37
CA CYS A 22 -22.89 -41.64 60.42
C CYS A 22 -21.38 -41.32 60.40
N GLY A 23 -20.97 -40.30 59.66
CA GLY A 23 -19.63 -39.71 59.69
C GLY A 23 -19.61 -38.44 58.84
N ALA A 24 -19.11 -37.34 59.39
CA ALA A 24 -19.19 -36.03 58.75
C ALA A 24 -18.14 -35.84 57.65
N ASP A 25 -18.52 -35.16 56.57
CA ASP A 25 -17.70 -34.09 56.00
C ASP A 25 -18.58 -33.10 55.23
N ALA A 26 -18.27 -31.81 55.35
CA ALA A 26 -19.12 -30.73 54.84
C ALA A 26 -18.81 -30.41 53.38
N VAL A 27 -19.59 -30.97 52.46
CA VAL A 27 -19.59 -30.53 51.06
C VAL A 27 -20.26 -29.16 50.98
N LYS A 28 -19.46 -28.12 50.69
CA LYS A 28 -20.00 -26.87 50.16
C LYS A 28 -20.55 -27.15 48.76
N THR A 29 -21.85 -26.99 48.57
CA THR A 29 -22.43 -26.85 47.23
C THR A 29 -22.04 -25.49 46.66
N GLU A 30 -21.00 -25.47 45.84
CA GLU A 30 -20.78 -24.39 44.88
C GLU A 30 -21.84 -24.53 43.78
N LEU A 31 -22.71 -23.53 43.69
CA LEU A 31 -23.55 -23.31 42.52
C LEU A 31 -22.63 -22.87 41.36
N PRO A 32 -22.91 -23.24 40.11
CA PRO A 32 -22.14 -22.72 38.99
C PRO A 32 -22.33 -21.20 38.93
N GLU A 33 -21.25 -20.44 39.09
CA GLU A 33 -21.28 -19.02 38.76
C GLU A 33 -21.56 -18.88 37.25
N PRO A 34 -22.36 -17.88 36.83
CA PRO A 34 -22.48 -17.58 35.42
C PRO A 34 -21.11 -17.09 34.93
N ASP A 35 -20.53 -17.80 33.96
CA ASP A 35 -19.36 -17.33 33.23
C ASP A 35 -19.78 -16.14 32.35
N ASN A 36 -19.83 -14.99 33.00
CA ASN A 36 -20.16 -13.69 32.41
C ASN A 36 -18.98 -12.74 32.66
N GLN A 37 -17.76 -13.24 32.46
CA GLN A 37 -16.67 -12.37 32.03
C GLN A 37 -16.96 -11.99 30.57
N GLU A 38 -17.60 -10.82 30.39
CA GLU A 38 -17.43 -10.08 29.14
C GLU A 38 -15.92 -9.93 28.93
N LYS A 39 -15.38 -10.72 28.00
CA LYS A 39 -13.99 -10.66 27.60
C LYS A 39 -13.79 -9.24 27.05
N ALA A 40 -13.13 -8.38 27.83
CA ALA A 40 -12.98 -6.96 27.51
C ALA A 40 -12.56 -6.83 26.05
N GLN A 41 -13.38 -6.14 25.25
CA GLN A 41 -13.28 -6.22 23.80
C GLN A 41 -11.97 -5.58 23.35
N GLU A 42 -11.05 -6.42 22.90
CA GLU A 42 -9.73 -6.05 22.41
C GLU A 42 -9.87 -5.06 21.25
N VAL A 43 -9.32 -3.85 21.42
CA VAL A 43 -9.46 -2.78 20.42
C VAL A 43 -8.43 -3.02 19.32
N GLN A 44 -8.94 -3.34 18.13
CA GLN A 44 -8.15 -3.60 16.94
C GLN A 44 -8.55 -2.67 15.80
N ILE A 45 -7.55 -2.24 15.03
CA ILE A 45 -7.73 -1.49 13.79
C ILE A 45 -6.82 -2.04 12.68
N ALA A 46 -7.38 -2.25 11.49
CA ALA A 46 -6.62 -2.64 10.30
C ALA A 46 -6.21 -1.41 9.47
N PHE A 47 -5.08 -1.51 8.75
CA PHE A 47 -4.56 -0.48 7.85
C PHE A 47 -4.36 -1.07 6.45
N LEU A 48 -5.03 -0.49 5.45
CA LEU A 48 -4.97 -0.89 4.04
C LEU A 48 -4.38 0.25 3.20
N ALA A 49 -3.09 0.16 2.88
CA ALA A 49 -2.36 1.17 2.12
C ALA A 49 -2.36 0.89 0.61
N ASP A 50 -2.21 1.96 -0.19
CA ASP A 50 -1.88 1.88 -1.62
C ASP A 50 -2.76 0.85 -2.37
N ILE A 51 -4.07 0.90 -2.15
CA ILE A 51 -5.06 0.00 -2.77
C ILE A 51 -5.06 0.23 -4.29
N HIS A 52 -4.93 1.49 -4.72
CA HIS A 52 -4.98 1.92 -6.11
C HIS A 52 -6.20 1.39 -6.87
N LEU A 53 -7.37 1.35 -6.21
CA LEU A 53 -8.56 0.74 -6.78
C LEU A 53 -8.84 1.29 -8.18
N HIS A 54 -8.84 0.41 -9.16
CA HIS A 54 -9.35 0.67 -10.50
C HIS A 54 -10.58 -0.21 -10.71
N ASP A 55 -11.75 0.36 -10.51
CA ASP A 55 -12.99 -0.36 -10.73
C ASP A 55 -13.28 -0.40 -12.24
N PHE A 56 -12.77 -1.45 -12.88
CA PHE A 56 -12.92 -1.68 -14.32
C PHE A 56 -14.38 -1.93 -14.75
N LEU A 57 -15.33 -2.08 -13.83
CA LEU A 57 -16.77 -2.17 -14.10
C LEU A 57 -17.37 -0.76 -14.17
N SER A 58 -17.20 0.04 -13.11
CA SER A 58 -17.64 1.44 -13.05
C SER A 58 -16.96 2.30 -14.11
N ALA A 59 -15.69 2.04 -14.42
CA ALA A 59 -14.97 2.73 -15.50
C ALA A 59 -15.48 2.36 -16.91
N ALA A 60 -16.18 1.23 -17.07
CA ALA A 60 -16.82 0.83 -18.32
C ALA A 60 -18.18 1.50 -18.55
N GLU A 61 -18.79 2.10 -17.53
CA GLU A 61 -20.10 2.70 -17.64
C GLU A 61 -20.14 3.85 -18.64
N ASN A 62 -21.22 3.90 -19.43
CA ASN A 62 -21.48 4.91 -20.46
C ASN A 62 -20.50 4.90 -21.65
N LEU A 63 -19.65 3.88 -21.78
CA LEU A 63 -18.87 3.58 -22.99
C LEU A 63 -19.63 2.64 -23.94
N ASP A 64 -19.17 2.50 -25.19
CA ASP A 64 -19.72 1.52 -26.12
C ASP A 64 -19.30 0.09 -25.72
N ALA A 65 -20.18 -0.57 -24.99
CA ALA A 65 -20.07 -1.96 -24.57
C ALA A 65 -19.84 -2.96 -25.72
N SER A 66 -20.19 -2.62 -26.96
CA SER A 66 -19.95 -3.49 -28.11
C SER A 66 -18.49 -3.52 -28.56
N GLU A 67 -17.67 -2.56 -28.11
CA GLU A 67 -16.24 -2.47 -28.39
C GLU A 67 -15.34 -2.87 -27.19
N LEU A 68 -15.91 -2.95 -25.98
CA LEU A 68 -15.18 -3.32 -24.77
C LEU A 68 -14.91 -4.83 -24.65
N PRO A 69 -13.81 -5.25 -24.00
CA PRO A 69 -13.64 -6.60 -23.48
C PRO A 69 -14.83 -7.01 -22.60
N VAL A 70 -15.12 -8.30 -22.59
CA VAL A 70 -16.14 -8.89 -21.72
C VAL A 70 -15.55 -10.02 -20.89
N ILE A 71 -16.00 -10.13 -19.65
CA ILE A 71 -15.65 -11.19 -18.70
C ILE A 71 -16.90 -11.94 -18.23
N ALA A 72 -16.69 -13.11 -17.64
CA ALA A 72 -17.75 -13.83 -16.95
C ALA A 72 -18.03 -13.16 -15.58
N ASP A 73 -19.30 -12.77 -15.40
CA ASP A 73 -19.99 -12.34 -14.17
C ASP A 73 -19.14 -12.09 -12.90
N THR A 74 -19.09 -10.85 -12.43
CA THR A 74 -18.38 -10.44 -11.20
C THR A 74 -19.20 -10.62 -9.93
N ARG A 75 -18.54 -10.60 -8.78
CA ARG A 75 -19.13 -10.87 -7.45
C ARG A 75 -20.32 -9.96 -7.07
N THR A 76 -20.44 -8.81 -7.71
CA THR A 76 -21.42 -7.76 -7.42
C THR A 76 -22.84 -8.01 -7.92
N SER A 77 -23.13 -9.14 -8.59
CA SER A 77 -24.48 -9.43 -9.11
C SER A 77 -25.23 -10.52 -8.31
N ASP A 78 -25.94 -10.09 -7.25
CA ASP A 78 -26.99 -10.91 -6.58
C ASP A 78 -28.17 -11.27 -7.51
N GLN A 79 -28.17 -10.78 -8.74
CA GLN A 79 -29.09 -11.12 -9.83
C GLN A 79 -28.39 -11.76 -11.04
N SER A 80 -27.25 -12.43 -10.81
CA SER A 80 -26.51 -13.17 -11.83
C SER A 80 -27.40 -14.16 -12.60
N THR A 81 -27.51 -13.94 -13.91
CA THR A 81 -28.01 -14.97 -14.83
C THR A 81 -26.82 -15.76 -15.35
N GLN A 82 -26.85 -17.09 -15.20
CA GLN A 82 -25.80 -17.98 -15.70
C GLN A 82 -25.47 -17.68 -17.17
N GLY A 83 -24.25 -17.24 -17.43
CA GLY A 83 -23.76 -16.89 -18.78
C GLY A 83 -23.79 -15.39 -19.12
N ALA A 84 -24.13 -14.50 -18.18
CA ALA A 84 -23.95 -13.06 -18.36
C ALA A 84 -22.50 -12.70 -18.74
N GLN A 85 -22.35 -11.75 -19.66
CA GLN A 85 -21.07 -11.21 -20.12
C GLN A 85 -21.02 -9.72 -19.75
N THR A 86 -20.11 -9.36 -18.86
CA THR A 86 -20.01 -8.00 -18.33
C THR A 86 -18.91 -7.23 -19.09
N PRO A 87 -19.21 -6.09 -19.72
CA PRO A 87 -18.21 -5.20 -20.32
C PRO A 87 -17.26 -4.64 -19.26
N VAL A 88 -15.97 -4.52 -19.57
CA VAL A 88 -14.96 -3.98 -18.65
C VAL A 88 -14.00 -3.03 -19.33
N LEU A 89 -13.58 -1.98 -18.64
CA LEU A 89 -12.51 -1.07 -19.05
C LEU A 89 -11.27 -1.30 -18.19
N MET A 90 -10.50 -2.32 -18.54
CA MET A 90 -9.27 -2.71 -17.85
C MET A 90 -8.01 -2.19 -18.55
N ARG A 91 -6.94 -1.95 -17.79
CA ARG A 91 -5.60 -1.58 -18.28
C ARG A 91 -4.89 -2.80 -18.88
N SER A 92 -3.96 -2.60 -19.81
CA SER A 92 -3.20 -3.67 -20.46
C SER A 92 -2.20 -4.35 -19.51
N MET A 93 -1.95 -5.64 -19.72
CA MET A 93 -0.85 -6.38 -19.07
C MET A 93 0.50 -5.72 -19.39
N GLN A 94 0.70 -5.25 -20.62
CA GLN A 94 1.90 -4.49 -20.99
C GLN A 94 2.12 -3.26 -20.08
N ALA A 95 1.05 -2.53 -19.73
CA ALA A 95 1.11 -1.42 -18.79
C ALA A 95 1.38 -1.90 -17.35
N GLN A 96 0.71 -2.96 -16.89
CA GLN A 96 0.95 -3.54 -15.56
C GLN A 96 2.44 -3.90 -15.37
N LEU A 97 3.03 -4.62 -16.32
CA LEU A 97 4.44 -5.09 -16.25
C LEU A 97 5.48 -3.97 -16.42
N ASN A 98 5.05 -2.74 -16.75
CA ASN A 98 5.90 -1.55 -16.76
C ASN A 98 5.66 -0.63 -15.55
N SER A 99 4.68 -0.96 -14.73
CA SER A 99 4.27 -0.25 -13.53
C SER A 99 4.79 -0.94 -12.27
N THR A 100 5.05 -0.18 -11.20
CA THR A 100 5.32 -0.73 -9.86
C THR A 100 4.08 -1.26 -9.16
N ARG A 101 2.90 -1.12 -9.78
CA ARG A 101 1.60 -1.53 -9.28
C ARG A 101 0.79 -2.26 -10.35
N LEU A 102 0.13 -3.33 -9.95
CA LEU A 102 -0.97 -3.95 -10.68
C LEU A 102 -2.13 -2.94 -10.75
N PHE A 103 -2.74 -2.85 -11.93
CA PHE A 103 -3.82 -1.91 -12.19
C PHE A 103 -5.20 -2.54 -12.09
N ASN A 104 -5.39 -3.83 -12.36
CA ASN A 104 -6.74 -4.41 -12.41
C ASN A 104 -7.01 -5.41 -11.28
N GLU A 105 -5.99 -6.17 -10.85
CA GLU A 105 -6.19 -7.19 -9.81
C GLU A 105 -6.40 -6.61 -8.41
N ASN A 106 -6.07 -5.33 -8.20
CA ASN A 106 -6.33 -4.60 -6.95
C ASN A 106 -7.80 -4.68 -6.51
N TYR A 107 -8.75 -4.74 -7.45
CA TYR A 107 -10.17 -4.96 -7.18
C TYR A 107 -10.44 -6.26 -6.38
N PHE A 108 -9.85 -7.39 -6.82
CA PHE A 108 -10.11 -8.70 -6.19
C PHE A 108 -9.44 -8.82 -4.81
N VAL A 109 -8.18 -8.39 -4.70
CA VAL A 109 -7.43 -8.44 -3.44
C VAL A 109 -8.00 -7.48 -2.39
N PHE A 110 -8.53 -6.31 -2.79
CA PHE A 110 -9.19 -5.39 -1.87
C PHE A 110 -10.44 -6.00 -1.23
N LEU A 111 -11.30 -6.65 -2.03
CA LEU A 111 -12.45 -7.38 -1.52
C LEU A 111 -12.02 -8.55 -0.61
N ALA A 112 -10.99 -9.31 -1.00
CA ALA A 112 -10.48 -10.42 -0.19
C ALA A 112 -9.92 -9.95 1.17
N ALA A 113 -9.20 -8.84 1.20
CA ALA A 113 -8.69 -8.25 2.44
C ALA A 113 -9.82 -7.74 3.34
N LEU A 114 -10.84 -7.07 2.78
CA LEU A 114 -12.01 -6.63 3.54
C LEU A 114 -12.81 -7.81 4.11
N ASP A 115 -13.01 -8.90 3.36
CA ASP A 115 -13.62 -10.13 3.88
C ASP A 115 -12.80 -10.74 5.01
N GLU A 116 -11.47 -10.80 4.88
CA GLU A 116 -10.61 -11.39 5.91
C GLU A 116 -10.62 -10.55 7.20
N ILE A 117 -10.58 -9.22 7.08
CA ILE A 117 -10.72 -8.28 8.20
C ILE A 117 -12.10 -8.46 8.88
N ALA A 118 -13.18 -8.55 8.08
CA ALA A 118 -14.53 -8.78 8.57
C ALA A 118 -14.66 -10.15 9.29
N ALA A 119 -14.04 -11.20 8.74
CA ALA A 119 -14.02 -12.55 9.30
C ALA A 119 -13.22 -12.64 10.61
N LYS A 120 -12.16 -11.83 10.77
CA LYS A 120 -11.47 -11.64 12.06
C LYS A 120 -12.29 -10.81 13.07
N GLY A 121 -13.40 -10.20 12.64
CA GLY A 121 -14.28 -9.40 13.48
C GLY A 121 -13.83 -7.95 13.71
N ILE A 122 -12.74 -7.53 13.06
CA ILE A 122 -12.17 -6.18 13.20
C ILE A 122 -13.17 -5.15 12.63
N LYS A 123 -13.46 -4.09 13.38
CA LYS A 123 -14.49 -3.09 13.03
C LYS A 123 -13.93 -1.74 12.59
N LEU A 124 -12.69 -1.42 12.96
CA LEU A 124 -12.05 -0.17 12.58
C LEU A 124 -11.03 -0.44 11.46
N VAL A 125 -11.07 0.35 10.39
CA VAL A 125 -10.13 0.24 9.27
C VAL A 125 -9.68 1.63 8.83
N ALA A 126 -8.39 1.85 8.68
CA ALA A 126 -7.82 3.09 8.17
C ALA A 126 -7.15 2.88 6.80
N LEU A 127 -7.25 3.90 5.94
CA LEU A 127 -6.71 3.90 4.58
C LEU A 127 -5.63 4.99 4.45
N PRO A 128 -4.34 4.68 4.68
CA PRO A 128 -3.22 5.63 4.55
C PRO A 128 -2.87 5.98 3.09
N GLY A 129 -3.84 6.56 2.38
CA GLY A 129 -3.68 7.10 1.03
C GLY A 129 -3.55 6.08 -0.09
N ASP A 130 -3.65 6.63 -1.31
CA ASP A 130 -3.67 5.93 -2.59
C ASP A 130 -4.70 4.81 -2.61
N PHE A 131 -5.90 5.13 -2.11
CA PHE A 131 -7.05 4.23 -2.14
C PHE A 131 -7.64 4.07 -3.56
N SER A 132 -7.34 4.99 -4.48
CA SER A 132 -7.88 5.03 -5.85
C SER A 132 -6.80 5.14 -6.95
N ASP A 133 -7.09 4.68 -8.18
CA ASP A 133 -6.27 5.02 -9.35
C ASP A 133 -6.60 6.44 -9.84
N ASP A 134 -5.68 7.37 -9.57
CA ASP A 134 -5.65 8.78 -10.01
C ASP A 134 -6.90 9.63 -9.67
N GLY A 135 -7.57 9.33 -8.55
CA GLY A 135 -8.76 10.07 -8.11
C GLY A 135 -9.92 10.00 -9.07
N GLN A 136 -9.97 8.98 -9.93
CA GLN A 136 -10.94 8.92 -11.01
C GLN A 136 -12.38 8.74 -10.45
N PRO A 137 -13.39 9.47 -10.97
CA PRO A 137 -14.76 9.41 -10.46
C PRO A 137 -15.38 8.02 -10.40
N ALA A 138 -15.00 7.10 -11.30
CA ALA A 138 -15.41 5.69 -11.20
C ALA A 138 -14.84 5.03 -9.94
N ASN A 139 -13.54 5.18 -9.72
CA ASN A 139 -12.79 4.51 -8.66
C ASN A 139 -13.15 5.04 -7.27
N VAL A 140 -13.30 6.35 -7.12
CA VAL A 140 -13.66 6.99 -5.84
C VAL A 140 -15.11 6.66 -5.43
N ARG A 141 -16.03 6.54 -6.39
CA ARG A 141 -17.41 6.11 -6.11
C ARG A 141 -17.51 4.62 -5.83
N ALA A 142 -16.88 3.77 -6.63
CA ALA A 142 -16.82 2.34 -6.40
C ALA A 142 -16.20 2.02 -5.02
N LEU A 143 -15.16 2.75 -4.60
CA LEU A 143 -14.64 2.66 -3.25
C LEU A 143 -15.71 3.01 -2.19
N ALA A 144 -16.41 4.13 -2.35
CA ALA A 144 -17.48 4.53 -1.42
C ALA A 144 -18.58 3.47 -1.30
N ASP A 145 -19.02 2.90 -2.43
CA ASP A 145 -20.07 1.88 -2.51
C ASP A 145 -19.62 0.54 -1.90
N ILE A 146 -18.39 0.09 -2.21
CA ILE A 146 -17.79 -1.11 -1.60
C ILE A 146 -17.70 -0.92 -0.08
N LEU A 147 -17.13 0.19 0.39
CA LEU A 147 -16.97 0.44 1.83
C LEU A 147 -18.34 0.53 2.53
N ALA A 148 -19.36 1.09 1.88
CA ALA A 148 -20.73 1.10 2.41
C ALA A 148 -21.29 -0.32 2.60
N GLU A 149 -21.07 -1.27 1.67
CA GLU A 149 -21.49 -2.67 1.85
C GLU A 149 -20.88 -3.28 3.13
N TYR A 150 -19.58 -3.08 3.38
CA TYR A 150 -18.92 -3.62 4.56
C TYR A 150 -19.34 -2.89 5.86
N THR A 151 -19.67 -1.61 5.79
CA THR A 151 -20.31 -0.88 6.89
C THR A 151 -21.68 -1.48 7.23
N ASP A 152 -22.57 -1.64 6.25
CA ASP A 152 -23.94 -2.12 6.48
C ASP A 152 -24.00 -3.59 6.92
N LYS A 153 -23.14 -4.44 6.32
CA LYS A 153 -23.14 -5.90 6.52
C LYS A 153 -22.38 -6.34 7.77
N TYR A 154 -21.30 -5.66 8.11
CA TYR A 154 -20.39 -6.08 9.18
C TYR A 154 -20.21 -5.03 10.28
N GLY A 155 -20.81 -3.84 10.17
CA GLY A 155 -20.63 -2.75 11.14
C GLY A 155 -19.23 -2.14 11.11
N MET A 156 -18.54 -2.22 9.98
CA MET A 156 -17.18 -1.67 9.82
C MET A 156 -17.21 -0.15 9.66
N ARG A 157 -16.16 0.51 10.16
CA ARG A 157 -15.96 1.95 10.13
C ARG A 157 -14.62 2.27 9.48
N PHE A 158 -14.62 3.22 8.56
CA PHE A 158 -13.49 3.50 7.68
C PHE A 158 -12.95 4.92 7.89
N PHE A 159 -11.62 5.06 7.92
CA PHE A 159 -10.93 6.32 8.18
C PHE A 159 -9.86 6.53 7.10
N ALA A 160 -10.20 7.28 6.05
CA ALA A 160 -9.32 7.56 4.93
C ALA A 160 -8.50 8.83 5.16
N ILE A 161 -7.32 8.87 4.55
CA ILE A 161 -6.55 10.09 4.31
C ILE A 161 -6.02 10.02 2.87
N THR A 162 -5.78 11.16 2.23
CA THR A 162 -5.40 11.21 0.80
C THR A 162 -3.93 10.88 0.57
N GLY A 163 -3.64 10.09 -0.47
CA GLY A 163 -2.31 9.93 -1.03
C GLY A 163 -2.07 10.76 -2.30
N ASN A 164 -0.97 10.52 -3.02
CA ASN A 164 -0.61 11.29 -4.21
C ASN A 164 -1.28 10.84 -5.52
N HIS A 165 -1.98 9.70 -5.50
CA HIS A 165 -2.84 9.18 -6.56
C HIS A 165 -4.33 9.28 -6.21
N ASP A 166 -4.71 9.78 -5.03
CA ASP A 166 -6.09 10.20 -4.77
C ASP A 166 -6.32 11.57 -5.45
N PRO A 167 -6.12 12.75 -4.85
CA PRO A 167 -5.89 13.94 -5.66
C PRO A 167 -4.49 13.85 -6.30
N VAL A 168 -4.41 13.52 -7.58
CA VAL A 168 -3.15 13.68 -8.34
C VAL A 168 -2.73 15.14 -8.46
N ARG A 169 -3.69 16.06 -8.32
CA ARG A 169 -3.53 17.52 -8.21
C ARG A 169 -4.59 18.06 -7.25
N PRO A 170 -4.38 19.24 -6.63
CA PRO A 170 -5.29 19.71 -5.57
C PRO A 170 -6.68 20.07 -6.10
N PHE A 171 -6.80 20.38 -7.39
CA PHE A 171 -8.04 20.76 -8.05
C PHE A 171 -8.31 19.87 -9.27
N SER A 172 -9.58 19.59 -9.51
CA SER A 172 -10.05 18.67 -10.55
C SER A 172 -9.68 19.12 -11.95
N ARG A 173 -9.19 18.20 -12.78
CA ARG A 173 -8.61 18.46 -14.10
C ARG A 173 -8.91 17.36 -15.11
N ALA A 174 -8.73 17.68 -16.38
CA ALA A 174 -8.82 16.70 -17.45
C ALA A 174 -7.82 15.54 -17.25
N GLY A 175 -8.30 14.31 -17.41
CA GLY A 175 -7.58 13.06 -17.16
C GLY A 175 -7.81 12.00 -18.24
N GLY A 176 -7.25 10.81 -18.03
CA GLY A 176 -7.40 9.65 -18.92
C GLY A 176 -6.12 8.83 -19.10
N LYS A 177 -6.23 7.72 -19.84
CA LYS A 177 -5.10 6.80 -20.12
C LYS A 177 -5.11 6.32 -21.58
N LYS A 178 -3.96 5.80 -22.05
CA LYS A 178 -3.72 5.38 -23.45
C LYS A 178 -3.58 3.86 -23.65
N ASP A 179 -3.74 3.12 -22.57
CA ASP A 179 -3.37 1.71 -22.39
C ASP A 179 -4.51 0.91 -21.75
N PHE A 180 -5.77 1.29 -22.01
CA PHE A 180 -6.92 0.42 -21.79
C PHE A 180 -7.04 -0.61 -22.91
N LEU A 181 -7.74 -1.72 -22.68
CA LEU A 181 -7.95 -2.75 -23.71
C LEU A 181 -9.29 -2.58 -24.44
N HIS A 182 -9.24 -2.59 -25.77
CA HIS A 182 -10.37 -2.86 -26.67
C HIS A 182 -10.62 -4.37 -26.76
N ARG A 183 -11.84 -4.81 -27.12
CA ARG A 183 -12.23 -6.24 -27.22
C ARG A 183 -11.33 -7.13 -28.08
N SER A 184 -10.54 -6.54 -28.98
CA SER A 184 -9.55 -7.22 -29.81
C SER A 184 -8.19 -7.46 -29.12
N GLY A 185 -8.00 -7.03 -27.88
CA GLY A 185 -6.70 -7.02 -27.20
C GLY A 185 -5.79 -5.85 -27.59
N LYS A 186 -6.30 -4.83 -28.29
CA LYS A 186 -5.54 -3.65 -28.68
C LYS A 186 -5.57 -2.60 -27.56
N GLU A 187 -4.43 -1.97 -27.28
CA GLU A 187 -4.34 -0.78 -26.42
C GLU A 187 -5.03 0.43 -27.07
N VAL A 188 -5.93 1.08 -26.32
CA VAL A 188 -6.78 2.20 -26.75
C VAL A 188 -6.81 3.30 -25.69
N ALA A 189 -7.06 4.53 -26.15
CA ALA A 189 -7.12 5.71 -25.30
C ALA A 189 -8.56 6.05 -24.90
N VAL A 190 -8.82 6.14 -23.60
CA VAL A 190 -10.06 6.70 -23.05
C VAL A 190 -9.71 7.88 -22.18
N MET A 191 -10.40 8.99 -22.42
CA MET A 191 -10.05 10.32 -21.90
C MET A 191 -11.28 11.02 -21.33
N SER A 192 -11.09 11.98 -20.42
CA SER A 192 -12.20 12.84 -20.00
C SER A 192 -12.63 13.77 -21.15
N PRO A 193 -13.90 14.20 -21.22
CA PRO A 193 -14.41 15.04 -22.31
C PRO A 193 -13.69 16.39 -22.48
N ASP A 194 -13.13 16.92 -21.39
CA ASP A 194 -12.33 18.15 -21.35
C ASP A 194 -10.84 17.93 -21.67
N HIS A 195 -10.40 16.68 -21.89
CA HIS A 195 -9.02 16.37 -22.26
C HIS A 195 -8.74 16.72 -23.73
N PRO A 196 -7.57 17.30 -24.07
CA PRO A 196 -7.21 17.66 -25.46
C PRO A 196 -7.41 16.52 -26.47
N ASP A 197 -7.05 15.28 -26.09
CA ASP A 197 -7.22 14.12 -26.98
C ASP A 197 -8.68 13.75 -27.24
N CYS A 198 -9.61 14.07 -26.33
CA CYS A 198 -11.04 13.95 -26.61
C CYS A 198 -11.51 15.09 -27.53
N LEU A 199 -11.16 16.34 -27.17
CA LEU A 199 -11.57 17.54 -27.90
C LEU A 199 -11.11 17.54 -29.37
N ASN A 200 -9.94 16.95 -29.66
CA ASN A 200 -9.40 16.82 -31.00
C ASN A 200 -9.77 15.49 -31.71
N GLN A 201 -10.61 14.65 -31.10
CA GLN A 201 -11.07 13.36 -31.62
C GLN A 201 -9.94 12.34 -31.90
N SER A 202 -8.86 12.35 -31.09
CA SER A 202 -7.78 11.34 -31.14
C SER A 202 -7.87 10.26 -30.05
N ALA A 203 -8.64 10.51 -29.00
CA ALA A 203 -9.10 9.47 -28.08
C ALA A 203 -10.04 8.50 -28.81
N TRP A 204 -10.02 7.23 -28.41
CA TRP A 204 -10.91 6.21 -29.00
C TRP A 204 -12.35 6.36 -28.46
N GLN A 205 -12.50 6.59 -27.15
CA GLN A 205 -13.76 7.01 -26.54
C GLN A 205 -13.49 8.06 -25.44
N CYS A 206 -14.54 8.76 -24.98
CA CYS A 206 -14.41 9.72 -23.90
C CYS A 206 -15.42 9.45 -22.78
N SER A 207 -14.98 9.55 -21.51
CA SER A 207 -15.85 9.40 -20.34
C SER A 207 -15.42 10.29 -19.18
N ASN A 208 -16.39 10.95 -18.55
CA ASN A 208 -16.16 11.71 -17.31
C ASN A 208 -15.66 10.80 -16.17
N ALA A 209 -15.87 9.48 -16.25
CA ALA A 209 -15.38 8.50 -15.28
C ALA A 209 -13.86 8.55 -15.06
N LEU A 210 -13.08 9.06 -16.04
CA LEU A 210 -11.62 9.13 -16.04
C LEU A 210 -11.05 10.55 -15.89
N ARG A 211 -11.88 11.50 -15.45
CA ARG A 211 -11.39 12.82 -15.02
C ARG A 211 -10.50 12.62 -13.78
N GLU A 212 -9.54 13.50 -13.55
CA GLU A 212 -8.73 13.47 -12.33
C GLU A 212 -9.39 14.41 -11.31
N TRP A 213 -9.97 13.88 -10.22
CA TRP A 213 -10.56 14.73 -9.18
C TRP A 213 -9.49 15.33 -8.24
N GLY A 214 -9.78 16.53 -7.74
CA GLY A 214 -9.08 17.16 -6.63
C GLY A 214 -9.78 16.93 -5.29
N TYR A 215 -9.28 17.57 -4.24
CA TYR A 215 -9.74 17.35 -2.86
C TYR A 215 -11.26 17.51 -2.68
N ALA A 216 -11.87 18.56 -3.25
CA ALA A 216 -13.27 18.89 -2.98
C ALA A 216 -14.22 17.75 -3.40
N ASP A 217 -14.05 17.22 -4.62
CA ASP A 217 -14.88 16.12 -5.12
C ASP A 217 -14.62 14.81 -4.35
N ILE A 218 -13.35 14.52 -4.01
CA ILE A 218 -12.95 13.29 -3.30
C ILE A 218 -13.47 13.30 -1.85
N MET A 219 -13.23 14.39 -1.11
CA MET A 219 -13.61 14.51 0.31
C MET A 219 -15.13 14.58 0.51
N GLU A 220 -15.89 15.15 -0.43
CA GLU A 220 -17.36 15.11 -0.38
C GLU A 220 -17.90 13.71 -0.71
N THR A 221 -17.31 13.02 -1.70
CA THR A 221 -17.72 11.64 -2.06
C THR A 221 -17.42 10.65 -0.93
N LEU A 222 -16.28 10.79 -0.25
CA LEU A 222 -15.82 9.92 0.85
C LEU A 222 -16.05 10.53 2.24
N LYS A 223 -17.04 11.41 2.41
CA LYS A 223 -17.27 12.14 3.66
C LYS A 223 -17.51 11.23 4.88
N SER A 224 -18.15 10.08 4.68
CA SER A 224 -18.40 9.10 5.75
C SER A 224 -17.17 8.27 6.12
N GLN A 225 -16.10 8.32 5.31
CA GLN A 225 -14.83 7.63 5.51
C GLN A 225 -13.83 8.54 6.25
N GLY A 226 -14.28 9.29 7.25
CA GLY A 226 -13.45 10.14 8.12
C GLY A 226 -13.25 11.60 7.68
N PHE A 227 -13.58 11.99 6.44
CA PHE A 227 -13.52 13.40 6.03
C PHE A 227 -14.64 14.28 6.63
N SER A 228 -15.59 13.69 7.35
CA SER A 228 -16.58 14.37 8.18
C SER A 228 -16.91 13.55 9.43
N PRO A 229 -17.38 14.18 10.53
CA PRO A 229 -17.73 13.49 11.77
C PRO A 229 -18.91 12.54 11.61
N SER A 230 -18.82 11.39 12.25
CA SER A 230 -19.92 10.46 12.48
C SER A 230 -20.62 10.80 13.81
N SER A 231 -21.91 10.46 13.93
CA SER A 231 -22.62 10.49 15.22
C SER A 231 -22.12 9.44 16.23
N GLN A 232 -21.22 8.54 15.79
CA GLN A 232 -20.54 7.54 16.62
C GLN A 232 -19.16 8.00 17.12
N ASP A 233 -18.71 9.21 16.76
CA ASP A 233 -17.42 9.74 17.23
C ASP A 233 -17.56 10.40 18.61
N LEU A 234 -16.66 10.06 19.53
CA LEU A 234 -16.56 10.72 20.85
C LEU A 234 -15.83 12.07 20.75
N LEU A 235 -14.94 12.19 19.77
CA LEU A 235 -14.23 13.41 19.38
C LEU A 235 -14.06 13.41 17.86
N TYR A 236 -14.27 14.56 17.25
CA TYR A 236 -13.81 14.85 15.89
C TYR A 236 -13.35 16.30 15.83
N GLU A 237 -12.12 16.53 15.34
CA GLU A 237 -11.60 17.87 15.13
C GLU A 237 -10.63 17.94 13.95
N THR A 238 -10.36 19.15 13.50
CA THR A 238 -9.46 19.47 12.38
C THR A 238 -8.56 20.63 12.81
N PRO A 239 -7.38 20.84 12.19
CA PRO A 239 -6.54 22.02 12.48
C PRO A 239 -7.26 23.36 12.20
N PHE A 240 -8.38 23.35 11.48
CA PHE A 240 -9.17 24.53 11.12
C PHE A 240 -10.37 24.80 12.06
N GLY A 241 -10.61 23.93 13.04
CA GLY A 241 -11.73 24.06 13.98
C GLY A 241 -13.12 23.89 13.35
N THR A 242 -13.21 23.35 12.13
CA THR A 242 -14.46 23.08 11.42
C THR A 242 -14.44 21.74 10.70
N ALA A 243 -15.59 21.08 10.61
CA ALA A 243 -15.79 19.88 9.80
C ALA A 243 -16.16 20.21 8.33
N GLU A 244 -16.55 21.45 8.02
CA GLU A 244 -16.96 21.84 6.66
C GLU A 244 -15.77 21.76 5.69
N VAL A 245 -15.80 20.78 4.78
CA VAL A 245 -14.72 20.48 3.81
C VAL A 245 -14.27 21.73 3.03
N SER A 246 -15.21 22.55 2.56
CA SER A 246 -14.92 23.79 1.82
C SER A 246 -14.20 24.89 2.63
N LYS A 247 -14.08 24.73 3.95
CA LYS A 247 -13.37 25.63 4.87
C LYS A 247 -12.11 25.01 5.49
N ARG A 248 -11.72 23.80 5.06
CA ARG A 248 -10.51 23.09 5.53
C ARG A 248 -9.37 23.27 4.53
N GLY A 249 -8.43 24.16 4.83
CA GLY A 249 -7.31 24.43 3.94
C GLY A 249 -6.43 25.59 4.36
N TRP A 250 -5.21 25.59 3.83
CA TRP A 250 -4.17 26.60 4.04
C TRP A 250 -4.30 27.72 3.02
N ARG A 251 -3.85 28.93 3.38
CA ARG A 251 -3.82 30.06 2.47
C ARG A 251 -2.39 30.30 2.00
N TRP A 252 -2.11 29.98 0.74
CA TRP A 252 -0.80 30.17 0.14
C TRP A 252 -0.82 31.41 -0.75
N CYS A 253 0.11 32.34 -0.55
CA CYS A 253 0.14 33.62 -1.26
C CYS A 253 1.44 33.83 -2.03
N ASP A 254 1.34 34.40 -3.23
CA ASP A 254 2.50 34.94 -3.94
C ASP A 254 3.14 36.09 -3.12
N PRO A 255 4.48 36.25 -3.15
CA PRO A 255 5.13 37.47 -2.66
C PRO A 255 4.66 38.68 -3.49
N GLU A 256 4.58 39.86 -2.86
CA GLU A 256 3.85 41.04 -3.36
C GLU A 256 4.06 41.36 -4.85
N SER A 257 2.99 41.27 -5.64
CA SER A 257 2.97 41.69 -7.04
C SER A 257 2.28 43.04 -7.20
N LYS A 258 3.03 44.07 -7.62
CA LYS A 258 2.52 45.44 -7.85
C LYS A 258 1.61 45.62 -9.07
N SER A 259 1.03 44.54 -9.60
CA SER A 259 0.21 44.54 -10.83
C SER A 259 -1.20 44.08 -10.51
N GLY A 260 -2.11 45.03 -10.28
CA GLY A 260 -3.53 44.77 -10.06
C GLY A 260 -4.28 44.55 -11.37
N GLU A 261 -4.18 43.34 -11.92
CA GLU A 261 -5.11 42.82 -12.93
C GLU A 261 -5.42 41.35 -12.64
N SER A 262 -6.62 41.10 -12.09
CA SER A 262 -7.29 39.81 -12.20
C SER A 262 -8.80 40.00 -12.18
N ASN A 263 -9.53 39.21 -12.99
CA ASN A 263 -10.98 39.14 -12.92
C ASN A 263 -11.36 38.09 -11.88
N SER A 264 -11.82 38.51 -10.71
CA SER A 264 -12.44 37.60 -9.76
C SER A 264 -13.78 37.09 -10.31
N THR A 265 -13.90 35.78 -10.43
CA THR A 265 -15.18 35.07 -10.53
C THR A 265 -15.30 34.11 -9.36
N GLU A 266 -16.51 33.97 -8.82
CA GLU A 266 -16.78 33.31 -7.52
C GLU A 266 -16.51 31.80 -7.51
N GLU A 267 -16.13 31.20 -8.65
CA GLU A 267 -15.76 29.79 -8.80
C GLU A 267 -14.24 29.53 -8.78
N SER A 268 -13.39 30.56 -8.68
CA SER A 268 -11.94 30.37 -8.63
C SER A 268 -11.42 30.22 -7.20
N ASN A 269 -10.51 29.26 -6.97
CA ASN A 269 -9.81 29.10 -5.68
C ASN A 269 -8.80 30.25 -5.39
N GLN A 270 -8.87 31.35 -6.14
CA GLN A 270 -8.00 32.52 -6.01
C GLN A 270 -8.64 33.56 -5.09
N ILE A 271 -7.83 34.15 -4.22
CA ILE A 271 -8.24 35.18 -3.25
C ILE A 271 -7.31 36.37 -3.41
N GLU A 272 -7.84 37.57 -3.67
CA GLU A 272 -7.07 38.80 -3.57
C GLU A 272 -7.13 39.36 -2.16
N GLU A 273 -5.99 39.43 -1.47
CA GLU A 273 -5.87 40.10 -0.17
C GLU A 273 -4.64 41.00 -0.13
N SER A 274 -4.82 42.26 0.27
CA SER A 274 -3.72 43.22 0.52
C SER A 274 -2.72 43.36 -0.65
N GLY A 275 -3.18 43.21 -1.89
CA GLY A 275 -2.32 43.28 -3.09
C GLY A 275 -1.49 42.02 -3.37
N LYS A 276 -1.82 40.89 -2.73
CA LYS A 276 -1.25 39.57 -3.00
C LYS A 276 -2.30 38.67 -3.62
N SER A 277 -1.91 37.93 -4.65
CA SER A 277 -2.69 36.81 -5.16
C SER A 277 -2.44 35.60 -4.27
N CYS A 278 -3.49 35.11 -3.61
CA CYS A 278 -3.47 33.90 -2.80
C CYS A 278 -4.33 32.81 -3.43
N ILE A 279 -4.10 31.57 -3.01
CA ILE A 279 -5.06 30.47 -3.20
C ILE A 279 -5.48 29.89 -1.86
N PHE A 280 -6.66 29.28 -1.86
CA PHE A 280 -7.03 28.30 -0.86
C PHE A 280 -6.53 26.92 -1.29
N MET A 281 -5.64 26.33 -0.51
CA MET A 281 -5.10 24.97 -0.71
C MET A 281 -5.80 24.02 0.27
N PRO A 282 -6.71 23.14 -0.18
CA PRO A 282 -7.43 22.23 0.70
C PRO A 282 -6.49 21.33 1.52
N ASP A 283 -6.95 20.89 2.68
CA ASP A 283 -6.20 19.96 3.53
C ASP A 283 -7.14 18.95 4.20
N ALA A 284 -6.77 17.68 4.07
CA ALA A 284 -7.60 16.55 4.48
C ALA A 284 -7.36 16.08 5.93
N SER A 285 -6.48 16.72 6.73
CA SER A 285 -6.09 16.25 8.06
C SER A 285 -7.21 16.35 9.11
N TYR A 286 -7.35 15.35 9.99
CA TYR A 286 -8.30 15.32 11.10
C TYR A 286 -7.83 14.41 12.25
N LEU A 287 -8.43 14.62 13.42
CA LEU A 287 -8.32 13.75 14.60
C LEU A 287 -9.70 13.20 14.91
N VAL A 288 -9.79 11.91 15.21
CA VAL A 288 -11.05 11.25 15.59
C VAL A 288 -10.86 10.28 16.76
N GLU A 289 -11.82 10.23 17.68
CA GLU A 289 -11.94 9.20 18.72
C GLU A 289 -13.14 8.28 18.38
N PRO A 290 -12.93 7.18 17.61
CA PRO A 290 -14.02 6.32 17.16
C PRO A 290 -14.52 5.36 18.25
N VAL A 291 -13.69 5.06 19.25
CA VAL A 291 -14.00 4.28 20.45
C VAL A 291 -13.25 4.88 21.63
N GLU A 292 -13.74 4.68 22.86
CA GLU A 292 -13.15 5.28 24.05
C GLU A 292 -11.68 4.85 24.22
N GLY A 293 -10.78 5.84 24.29
CA GLY A 293 -9.35 5.63 24.55
C GLY A 293 -8.46 5.45 23.32
N LEU A 294 -9.01 5.37 22.10
CA LEU A 294 -8.24 5.34 20.85
C LEU A 294 -8.44 6.65 20.08
N TRP A 295 -7.35 7.36 19.81
CA TRP A 295 -7.28 8.50 18.90
C TRP A 295 -6.59 8.11 17.60
N LEU A 296 -7.23 8.39 16.47
CA LEU A 296 -6.66 8.26 15.14
C LEU A 296 -6.37 9.64 14.57
N LEU A 297 -5.10 9.89 14.26
CA LEU A 297 -4.62 11.14 13.69
C LEU A 297 -4.29 10.96 12.21
N ALA A 298 -5.22 11.39 11.36
CA ALA A 298 -5.08 11.37 9.91
C ALA A 298 -4.35 12.64 9.45
N ILE A 299 -3.17 12.48 8.82
CA ILE A 299 -2.32 13.62 8.42
C ILE A 299 -2.22 13.70 6.89
N ASP A 300 -2.66 14.82 6.32
CA ASP A 300 -2.53 15.08 4.88
C ASP A 300 -1.12 15.59 4.53
N ALA A 301 -0.21 14.64 4.31
CA ALA A 301 1.16 14.92 3.91
C ALA A 301 1.35 15.23 2.41
N ASN A 302 0.27 15.38 1.62
CA ASN A 302 0.39 15.90 0.26
C ASN A 302 0.79 17.38 0.26
N VAL A 303 1.81 17.70 -0.55
CA VAL A 303 2.20 19.08 -0.86
C VAL A 303 2.40 19.23 -2.36
N TYR A 304 1.52 19.96 -3.01
CA TYR A 304 1.60 20.26 -4.44
C TYR A 304 2.38 21.56 -4.64
N THR A 305 3.71 21.48 -4.72
CA THR A 305 4.54 22.68 -4.81
C THR A 305 4.24 23.47 -6.10
N PRO A 306 4.02 24.80 -6.02
CA PRO A 306 3.72 25.63 -7.19
C PRO A 306 4.83 25.62 -8.25
N LYS A 307 4.45 25.66 -9.53
CA LYS A 307 5.38 25.84 -10.66
C LYS A 307 5.62 27.32 -10.92
N GLY A 308 6.31 27.97 -9.98
CA GLY A 308 6.49 29.41 -9.98
C GLY A 308 5.42 30.10 -9.14
N LYS A 309 4.58 30.93 -9.75
CA LYS A 309 3.55 31.67 -9.02
C LYS A 309 2.37 30.78 -8.62
N VAL A 310 1.88 30.97 -7.40
CA VAL A 310 0.70 30.30 -6.84
C VAL A 310 -0.56 30.64 -7.65
N SER A 311 -0.66 31.89 -8.11
CA SER A 311 -1.73 32.38 -8.99
C SER A 311 -1.82 31.71 -10.37
N SER A 312 -0.80 30.97 -10.83
CA SER A 312 -0.87 30.25 -12.11
C SER A 312 -1.77 29.01 -12.08
N LEU A 313 -2.11 28.50 -10.88
CA LEU A 313 -2.76 27.21 -10.65
C LEU A 313 -2.00 26.00 -11.25
N GLU A 314 -0.73 26.17 -11.59
CA GLU A 314 0.15 25.08 -12.01
C GLU A 314 0.94 24.51 -10.83
N PHE A 315 0.81 23.22 -10.56
CA PHE A 315 1.50 22.54 -9.46
C PHE A 315 2.25 21.29 -9.91
N ASN A 316 3.32 20.98 -9.18
CA ASN A 316 3.97 19.68 -9.22
C ASN A 316 3.05 18.62 -8.58
N GLY A 317 3.29 17.34 -8.90
CA GLY A 317 2.67 16.24 -8.16
C GLY A 317 3.34 16.07 -6.80
N SER A 318 2.58 15.69 -5.78
CA SER A 318 3.06 15.54 -4.39
C SER A 318 3.94 14.31 -4.15
N GLY A 319 3.98 13.34 -5.08
CA GLY A 319 4.64 12.04 -4.91
C GLY A 319 6.19 11.98 -4.85
N ASN A 320 6.84 13.14 -4.62
CA ASN A 320 8.25 13.26 -4.18
C ASN A 320 8.42 14.40 -3.14
N ALA A 321 7.32 14.97 -2.63
CA ALA A 321 7.30 16.14 -1.77
C ALA A 321 7.15 15.71 -0.31
N GLY A 322 6.06 15.00 0.02
CA GLY A 322 5.77 14.42 1.32
C GLY A 322 6.10 15.32 2.51
N TYR A 323 6.62 14.71 3.57
CA TYR A 323 6.99 15.45 4.78
C TYR A 323 8.15 16.45 4.59
N ASN A 324 9.07 16.21 3.65
CA ASN A 324 10.15 17.17 3.35
C ASN A 324 9.58 18.53 2.94
N ALA A 325 8.52 18.55 2.13
CA ALA A 325 7.83 19.77 1.76
C ALA A 325 6.80 20.22 2.81
N LEU A 326 6.20 19.31 3.58
CA LEU A 326 5.22 19.67 4.62
C LEU A 326 5.80 20.62 5.67
N VAL A 327 7.06 20.39 6.08
CA VAL A 327 7.78 21.25 7.05
C VAL A 327 7.81 22.71 6.60
N ASP A 328 7.98 22.97 5.31
CA ASP A 328 8.04 24.33 4.75
C ASP A 328 6.66 24.92 4.40
N TYR A 329 5.71 24.08 3.96
CA TYR A 329 4.43 24.53 3.35
C TYR A 329 3.19 24.42 4.26
N LYS A 330 3.27 23.66 5.36
CA LYS A 330 2.18 23.50 6.35
C LYS A 330 2.73 23.51 7.80
N PRO A 331 3.58 24.46 8.23
CA PRO A 331 4.17 24.43 9.57
C PRO A 331 3.12 24.49 10.69
N GLU A 332 1.99 25.15 10.49
CA GLU A 332 0.88 25.19 11.46
C GLU A 332 0.21 23.81 11.67
N LEU A 333 0.34 22.88 10.72
CA LEU A 333 -0.11 21.50 10.88
C LEU A 333 0.78 20.76 11.90
N LEU A 334 2.09 21.01 11.91
CA LEU A 334 3.03 20.45 12.88
C LEU A 334 2.72 20.96 14.30
N ASP A 335 2.45 22.25 14.45
CA ASP A 335 2.03 22.84 15.73
C ASP A 335 0.73 22.21 16.25
N TRP A 336 -0.24 21.96 15.36
CA TRP A 336 -1.48 21.28 15.72
C TRP A 336 -1.23 19.82 16.15
N ILE A 337 -0.41 19.06 15.41
CA ILE A 337 -0.02 17.68 15.77
C ILE A 337 0.68 17.63 17.13
N ALA A 338 1.67 18.49 17.39
CA ALA A 338 2.33 18.58 18.70
C ALA A 338 1.33 18.95 19.82
N GLY A 339 0.27 19.70 19.49
CA GLY A 339 -0.86 19.94 20.37
C GLY A 339 -1.70 18.67 20.63
N VAL A 340 -1.99 17.88 19.59
CA VAL A 340 -2.73 16.61 19.69
C VAL A 340 -1.99 15.64 20.61
N VAL A 341 -0.69 15.42 20.41
CA VAL A 341 0.14 14.53 21.25
C VAL A 341 0.04 14.91 22.72
N LYS A 342 0.26 16.18 23.07
CA LYS A 342 0.15 16.68 24.46
C LYS A 342 -1.24 16.50 25.06
N ARG A 343 -2.30 16.48 24.24
CA ARG A 343 -3.66 16.17 24.71
C ARG A 343 -3.85 14.66 24.89
N ALA A 344 -3.36 13.83 23.98
CA ALA A 344 -3.43 12.37 24.08
C ALA A 344 -2.76 11.88 25.38
N GLU A 345 -1.52 12.32 25.63
CA GLU A 345 -0.78 12.03 26.86
C GLU A 345 -1.57 12.45 28.12
N LYS A 346 -2.04 13.71 28.16
CA LYS A 346 -2.80 14.25 29.28
C LYS A 346 -4.11 13.49 29.56
N HIS A 347 -4.72 12.93 28.52
CA HIS A 347 -6.00 12.22 28.58
C HIS A 347 -5.85 10.69 28.55
N ASN A 348 -4.62 10.17 28.63
CA ASN A 348 -4.27 8.75 28.53
C ASN A 348 -4.96 8.06 27.33
N LYS A 349 -4.81 8.65 26.15
CA LYS A 349 -5.33 8.11 24.88
C LYS A 349 -4.19 7.44 24.12
N HIS A 350 -4.48 6.28 23.53
CA HIS A 350 -3.61 5.70 22.50
C HIS A 350 -3.74 6.54 21.24
N LEU A 351 -2.64 7.07 20.72
CA LEU A 351 -2.58 7.93 19.55
C LEU A 351 -1.83 7.24 18.41
N ILE A 352 -2.59 6.69 17.46
CA ILE A 352 -2.02 6.16 16.22
C ILE A 352 -2.12 7.24 15.14
N ALA A 353 -1.00 7.67 14.60
CA ALA A 353 -0.97 8.52 13.42
C ALA A 353 -1.00 7.67 12.13
N PHE A 354 -1.62 8.18 11.08
CA PHE A 354 -1.52 7.59 9.75
C PHE A 354 -1.55 8.66 8.66
N SER A 355 -0.76 8.44 7.62
CA SER A 355 -0.66 9.31 6.46
C SER A 355 -0.13 8.50 5.28
N HIS A 356 -0.15 9.09 4.08
CA HIS A 356 0.36 8.38 2.92
C HIS A 356 1.89 8.23 2.91
N PHE A 357 2.63 9.28 3.26
CA PHE A 357 4.08 9.33 3.08
C PHE A 357 4.85 8.76 4.30
N PRO A 358 6.02 8.13 4.11
CA PRO A 358 6.90 7.74 5.20
C PRO A 358 7.33 8.95 6.04
N MET A 359 7.39 8.79 7.37
CA MET A 359 7.98 9.78 8.28
C MET A 359 9.47 9.53 8.58
N ALA A 360 9.98 8.32 8.31
CA ALA A 360 11.34 7.90 8.63
C ALA A 360 12.02 7.18 7.45
N ASP A 361 13.16 6.52 7.70
CA ASP A 361 13.84 5.67 6.70
C ASP A 361 12.91 4.55 6.21
N PHE A 362 13.17 4.02 5.01
CA PHE A 362 12.47 2.85 4.45
C PHE A 362 13.45 1.94 3.68
N TYR A 363 14.70 1.91 4.15
CA TYR A 363 15.82 1.30 3.45
C TYR A 363 16.86 0.63 4.37
N ASP A 364 16.52 0.29 5.61
CA ASP A 364 17.44 -0.28 6.61
C ASP A 364 18.76 0.49 6.75
N ASN A 365 18.72 1.83 6.66
CA ASN A 365 19.90 2.70 6.63
C ASN A 365 20.87 2.43 5.45
N THR A 366 20.45 1.71 4.40
CA THR A 366 21.27 1.41 3.21
C THR A 366 21.32 2.55 2.17
N GLN A 367 20.69 3.69 2.47
CA GLN A 367 20.63 4.89 1.60
C GLN A 367 21.96 5.28 0.94
N LYS A 368 23.08 5.20 1.66
CA LYS A 368 24.41 5.54 1.12
C LYS A 368 24.88 4.52 0.08
N GLN A 369 24.71 3.23 0.37
CA GLN A 369 25.06 2.12 -0.52
C GLN A 369 24.19 2.16 -1.79
N LEU A 370 22.93 2.57 -1.66
CA LEU A 370 22.02 2.79 -2.78
C LEU A 370 22.47 3.98 -3.64
N ALA A 371 22.81 5.12 -3.05
CA ALA A 371 23.32 6.27 -3.78
C ALA A 371 24.67 5.98 -4.48
N GLU A 372 25.58 5.26 -3.81
CA GLU A 372 26.87 4.81 -4.38
C GLU A 372 26.74 3.82 -5.55
N LEU A 373 25.59 3.17 -5.70
CA LEU A 373 25.34 2.17 -6.74
C LEU A 373 24.44 2.71 -7.85
N PHE A 374 23.31 3.33 -7.50
CA PHE A 374 22.23 3.78 -8.39
C PHE A 374 22.19 5.31 -8.58
N GLY A 375 23.04 6.07 -7.89
CA GLY A 375 23.05 7.53 -7.86
C GLY A 375 22.02 8.13 -6.89
N ASP A 376 22.24 9.38 -6.49
CA ASP A 376 21.49 10.12 -5.44
C ASP A 376 19.98 10.25 -5.67
N THR A 377 19.47 9.82 -6.83
CA THR A 377 18.06 9.91 -7.22
C THR A 377 17.50 8.59 -7.75
N GLY A 378 18.34 7.56 -7.88
CA GLY A 378 17.91 6.20 -8.19
C GLY A 378 17.16 5.58 -7.01
N MET A 379 16.54 4.43 -7.22
CA MET A 379 15.88 3.66 -6.16
C MET A 379 14.93 4.51 -5.30
N GLN A 380 14.16 5.41 -5.93
CA GLN A 380 13.18 6.27 -5.25
C GLN A 380 13.74 7.15 -4.10
N LEU A 381 15.06 7.33 -3.97
CA LEU A 381 15.69 8.06 -2.85
C LEU A 381 15.17 9.50 -2.66
N LYS A 382 14.61 10.14 -3.70
CA LYS A 382 13.94 11.44 -3.60
C LYS A 382 12.71 11.46 -2.68
N ARG A 383 12.10 10.31 -2.42
CA ARG A 383 10.94 10.15 -1.52
C ARG A 383 11.34 10.00 -0.05
N MET A 384 12.63 9.84 0.21
CA MET A 384 13.16 9.67 1.56
C MET A 384 13.01 10.95 2.39
N PRO A 385 12.40 10.90 3.59
CA PRO A 385 12.49 12.00 4.56
C PRO A 385 13.95 12.34 4.86
N SER A 386 14.27 13.64 4.86
CA SER A 386 15.59 14.09 5.29
C SER A 386 15.78 13.79 6.78
N ALA A 387 17.02 13.54 7.23
CA ALA A 387 17.29 13.30 8.65
C ALA A 387 16.76 14.44 9.56
N SER A 388 16.81 15.69 9.08
CA SER A 388 16.20 16.85 9.74
C SER A 388 14.66 16.77 9.80
N THR A 389 14.02 16.30 8.74
CA THR A 389 12.56 16.10 8.69
C THR A 389 12.13 14.98 9.64
N THR A 390 12.81 13.84 9.61
CA THR A 390 12.56 12.72 10.54
C THR A 390 12.72 13.17 11.99
N GLN A 391 13.76 13.96 12.31
CA GLN A 391 13.93 14.51 13.65
C GLN A 391 12.77 15.43 14.05
N ILE A 392 12.38 16.38 13.20
CA ILE A 392 11.24 17.29 13.46
C ILE A 392 9.96 16.50 13.75
N LEU A 393 9.70 15.42 13.01
CA LEU A 393 8.52 14.57 13.18
C LEU A 393 8.58 13.74 14.46
N SER A 394 9.75 13.19 14.80
CA SER A 394 9.97 12.48 16.07
C SER A 394 9.84 13.42 17.28
N ASP A 395 10.28 14.68 17.15
CA ASP A 395 10.19 15.70 18.19
C ASP A 395 8.74 16.16 18.47
N LEU A 396 7.77 15.81 17.60
CA LEU A 396 6.33 16.00 17.89
C LEU A 396 5.85 15.06 19.00
N GLY A 397 6.56 13.96 19.27
CA GLY A 397 6.26 12.97 20.31
C GLY A 397 5.38 11.80 19.86
N LEU A 398 5.05 11.68 18.56
CA LEU A 398 4.34 10.54 17.98
C LEU A 398 5.13 9.24 18.16
N ARG A 399 4.47 8.14 18.54
CA ARG A 399 5.12 6.83 18.76
C ARG A 399 4.86 5.80 17.68
N LEU A 400 3.66 5.78 17.11
CA LEU A 400 3.30 4.86 16.03
C LEU A 400 2.70 5.65 14.86
N HIS A 401 3.32 5.48 13.69
CA HIS A 401 2.82 5.98 12.41
C HIS A 401 2.66 4.85 11.39
N MET A 402 1.49 4.78 10.76
CA MET A 402 1.17 3.81 9.70
C MET A 402 1.15 4.53 8.34
N ALA A 403 1.95 4.05 7.39
CA ALA A 403 2.26 4.73 6.12
C ALA A 403 2.06 3.82 4.88
N GLY A 404 2.04 4.43 3.69
CA GLY A 404 1.98 3.76 2.39
C GLY A 404 3.05 4.29 1.43
N HIS A 405 2.66 4.70 0.21
CA HIS A 405 3.44 5.42 -0.82
C HIS A 405 4.58 4.66 -1.50
N MET A 406 5.25 3.77 -0.77
CA MET A 406 6.48 3.11 -1.22
C MET A 406 6.25 1.71 -1.83
N HIS A 407 5.05 1.15 -1.69
CA HIS A 407 4.67 -0.16 -2.21
C HIS A 407 5.59 -1.29 -1.73
N LEU A 408 5.93 -1.24 -0.45
CA LEU A 408 6.79 -2.20 0.25
C LEU A 408 6.40 -2.28 1.72
N TYR A 409 6.73 -3.39 2.34
CA TYR A 409 6.77 -3.55 3.79
C TYR A 409 8.15 -3.17 4.34
N ASP A 410 8.17 -2.36 5.40
CA ASP A 410 9.36 -1.89 6.13
C ASP A 410 8.95 -1.35 7.51
N ILE A 411 9.83 -1.47 8.51
CA ILE A 411 9.65 -0.92 9.86
C ILE A 411 10.90 -0.14 10.29
N ALA A 412 10.88 1.17 10.09
CA ALA A 412 11.81 2.06 10.75
C ALA A 412 11.52 2.15 12.26
N GLN A 413 12.48 1.65 13.06
CA GLN A 413 12.50 1.80 14.51
C GLN A 413 13.55 2.83 14.96
N PRO A 414 13.28 3.62 16.01
CA PRO A 414 14.25 4.55 16.59
C PRO A 414 15.32 3.79 17.39
N GLU A 415 16.52 4.37 17.52
CA GLU A 415 17.56 3.81 18.42
C GLU A 415 17.11 3.84 19.88
N ASP A 416 16.39 4.89 20.29
CA ASP A 416 15.81 5.04 21.62
C ASP A 416 14.39 4.49 21.67
N THR A 417 14.10 3.64 22.66
CA THR A 417 12.79 2.96 22.87
C THR A 417 11.57 3.87 23.11
N GLY A 418 11.73 5.20 22.98
CA GLY A 418 10.67 6.20 23.08
C GLY A 418 10.54 7.12 21.86
N GLY A 419 11.21 6.82 20.74
CA GLY A 419 11.05 7.58 19.48
C GLY A 419 9.84 7.15 18.63
N LEU A 420 9.77 7.71 17.43
CA LEU A 420 8.78 7.39 16.41
C LEU A 420 9.08 6.06 15.71
N VAL A 421 8.14 5.11 15.73
CA VAL A 421 8.11 3.94 14.86
C VAL A 421 7.25 4.24 13.63
N ASN A 422 7.82 4.06 12.44
CA ASN A 422 7.11 4.19 11.16
C ASN A 422 6.98 2.83 10.49
N VAL A 423 5.75 2.35 10.32
CA VAL A 423 5.45 1.11 9.59
C VAL A 423 4.99 1.45 8.19
N GLN A 424 5.76 1.05 7.19
CA GLN A 424 5.30 1.01 5.80
C GLN A 424 4.38 -0.20 5.63
N VAL A 425 3.08 0.05 5.51
CA VAL A 425 2.08 -0.98 5.26
C VAL A 425 2.22 -1.45 3.80
N PRO A 426 2.28 -2.77 3.53
CA PRO A 426 2.40 -3.26 2.16
C PRO A 426 1.21 -2.85 1.29
N SER A 427 1.48 -2.52 0.03
CA SER A 427 0.45 -2.18 -0.97
C SER A 427 -0.29 -3.44 -1.43
N LEU A 428 -1.62 -3.42 -1.41
CA LEU A 428 -2.43 -4.48 -2.04
C LEU A 428 -2.18 -4.60 -3.56
N ALA A 429 -1.74 -3.51 -4.21
CA ALA A 429 -1.48 -3.43 -5.63
C ALA A 429 -0.04 -3.85 -6.03
N ALA A 430 0.80 -4.33 -5.11
CA ALA A 430 2.19 -4.70 -5.40
C ALA A 430 2.61 -6.01 -4.71
N TYR A 431 3.81 -6.51 -5.05
CA TYR A 431 4.43 -7.64 -4.33
C TYR A 431 5.09 -7.14 -3.03
N GLN A 432 4.85 -7.72 -1.84
CA GLN A 432 3.78 -8.69 -1.54
C GLN A 432 2.51 -7.97 -1.07
N PRO A 433 1.31 -8.40 -1.51
CA PRO A 433 0.06 -7.77 -1.12
C PRO A 433 -0.29 -8.10 0.33
N GLY A 434 -0.68 -7.11 1.13
CA GLY A 434 -1.05 -7.34 2.51
C GLY A 434 -1.64 -6.12 3.21
N TYR A 435 -1.81 -6.24 4.52
CA TYR A 435 -2.32 -5.19 5.39
C TYR A 435 -1.75 -5.36 6.80
N SER A 436 -1.80 -4.31 7.62
CA SER A 436 -1.33 -4.38 9.02
C SER A 436 -2.51 -4.25 9.98
N VAL A 437 -2.44 -4.91 11.14
CA VAL A 437 -3.39 -4.77 12.24
C VAL A 437 -2.66 -4.26 13.46
N VAL A 438 -3.20 -3.22 14.09
CA VAL A 438 -2.75 -2.70 15.38
C VAL A 438 -3.75 -3.12 16.44
N THR A 439 -3.24 -3.80 17.48
CA THR A 439 -4.00 -4.27 18.65
C THR A 439 -3.52 -3.49 19.88
N LEU A 440 -4.43 -2.82 20.58
CA LEU A 440 -4.09 -2.00 21.75
C LEU A 440 -4.04 -2.83 23.05
N ASN A 441 -3.01 -2.60 23.85
CA ASN A 441 -2.84 -3.22 25.17
C ASN A 441 -3.16 -2.24 26.30
N ASN A 442 -3.65 -2.74 27.43
CA ASN A 442 -4.00 -1.93 28.60
C ASN A 442 -2.82 -1.23 29.30
N ASP A 443 -1.58 -1.47 28.88
CA ASP A 443 -0.35 -0.88 29.45
C ASP A 443 0.18 0.33 28.64
N GLY A 444 -0.58 0.80 27.63
CA GLY A 444 -0.12 1.87 26.73
C GLY A 444 0.85 1.38 25.66
N SER A 445 0.90 0.08 25.39
CA SER A 445 1.59 -0.48 24.24
C SER A 445 0.60 -0.89 23.15
N ALA A 446 1.08 -1.00 21.92
CA ALA A 446 0.33 -1.59 20.82
C ALA A 446 1.15 -2.68 20.14
N GLN A 447 0.49 -3.79 19.82
CA GLN A 447 1.03 -4.88 19.01
C GLN A 447 0.67 -4.61 17.54
N VAL A 448 1.66 -4.60 16.66
CA VAL A 448 1.48 -4.40 15.22
C VAL A 448 1.88 -5.67 14.48
N ASP A 449 0.94 -6.28 13.79
CA ASP A 449 1.14 -7.50 13.01
C ASP A 449 0.81 -7.24 11.53
N THR A 450 1.67 -7.67 10.61
CA THR A 450 1.41 -7.56 9.17
C THR A 450 0.99 -8.91 8.59
N ILE A 451 -0.01 -8.88 7.72
CA ILE A 451 -0.70 -10.05 7.18
C ILE A 451 -0.65 -9.96 5.65
N ILE A 452 -0.03 -10.97 5.03
CA ILE A 452 0.02 -11.10 3.57
C ILE A 452 -1.29 -11.71 3.07
N GLN A 453 -1.92 -11.07 2.08
CA GLN A 453 -3.17 -11.53 1.48
C GLN A 453 -2.91 -12.69 0.51
N GLN A 454 -2.87 -13.91 1.06
CA GLN A 454 -2.53 -15.12 0.29
C GLN A 454 -3.68 -15.59 -0.60
N GLN A 455 -4.90 -15.58 -0.06
CA GLN A 455 -6.10 -16.05 -0.74
C GLN A 455 -6.81 -14.86 -1.37
N VAL A 456 -6.91 -14.85 -2.69
CA VAL A 456 -7.66 -13.85 -3.47
C VAL A 456 -8.51 -14.59 -4.48
N ASP A 457 -9.78 -14.76 -4.16
CA ASP A 457 -10.71 -15.47 -5.02
C ASP A 457 -10.83 -14.77 -6.38
N ARG A 458 -10.77 -15.58 -7.45
CA ARG A 458 -11.00 -15.18 -8.83
C ARG A 458 -10.03 -14.15 -9.43
N PHE A 459 -8.82 -13.98 -8.88
CA PHE A 459 -7.79 -13.09 -9.43
C PHE A 459 -7.48 -13.34 -10.93
N ASP A 460 -7.69 -14.58 -11.39
CA ASP A 460 -7.51 -15.06 -12.75
C ASP A 460 -8.65 -14.68 -13.72
N THR A 461 -9.75 -14.08 -13.26
CA THR A 461 -10.93 -13.69 -14.07
C THR A 461 -10.54 -12.92 -15.35
N LEU A 462 -9.47 -12.11 -15.28
CA LEU A 462 -9.02 -11.24 -16.36
C LEU A 462 -8.05 -11.91 -17.34
N PHE A 463 -7.53 -13.10 -17.03
CA PHE A 463 -6.53 -13.81 -17.86
C PHE A 463 -7.00 -14.07 -19.30
N PRO A 464 -8.28 -14.42 -19.58
CA PRO A 464 -8.78 -14.55 -20.95
C PRO A 464 -8.74 -13.25 -21.77
N VAL A 465 -8.73 -12.08 -21.12
CA VAL A 465 -8.59 -10.77 -21.79
C VAL A 465 -7.12 -10.47 -22.07
N TYR A 466 -6.23 -10.66 -21.10
CA TYR A 466 -4.78 -10.55 -21.32
C TYR A 466 -4.28 -11.51 -22.40
N ALA A 467 -4.84 -12.73 -22.49
CA ALA A 467 -4.51 -13.67 -23.56
C ALA A 467 -4.85 -13.13 -24.97
N LYS A 468 -5.90 -12.30 -25.11
CA LYS A 468 -6.23 -11.61 -26.38
C LYS A 468 -5.25 -10.48 -26.67
N GLU A 469 -4.85 -9.72 -25.65
CA GLU A 469 -3.78 -8.72 -25.79
C GLU A 469 -2.49 -9.37 -26.29
N TRP A 470 -2.05 -10.45 -25.64
CA TRP A 470 -0.87 -11.20 -26.05
C TRP A 470 -0.94 -11.65 -27.52
N GLN A 471 -2.10 -12.16 -27.94
CA GLN A 471 -2.34 -12.57 -29.34
C GLN A 471 -2.27 -11.39 -30.31
N TYR A 472 -2.90 -10.26 -29.97
CA TYR A 472 -2.85 -9.03 -30.76
C TYR A 472 -1.42 -8.51 -30.91
N ARG A 473 -0.66 -8.42 -29.80
CA ARG A 473 0.74 -7.98 -29.80
C ARG A 473 1.61 -8.87 -30.69
N ASN A 474 1.45 -10.18 -30.57
CA ASN A 474 2.16 -11.17 -31.40
C ASN A 474 1.82 -11.03 -32.89
N GLN A 475 0.55 -10.89 -33.25
CA GLN A 475 0.11 -10.71 -34.64
C GLN A 475 0.57 -9.37 -35.24
N ALA A 476 0.65 -8.32 -34.43
CA ALA A 476 1.11 -6.99 -34.82
C ALA A 476 2.65 -6.86 -34.83
N GLY A 477 3.40 -7.90 -34.48
CA GLY A 477 4.87 -7.88 -34.43
C GLY A 477 5.45 -6.97 -33.32
N LEU A 478 4.67 -6.70 -32.27
CA LEU A 478 5.09 -5.89 -31.14
C LEU A 478 5.95 -6.71 -30.17
N ILE A 479 6.79 -6.02 -29.39
CA ILE A 479 7.45 -6.64 -28.23
C ILE A 479 6.36 -7.13 -27.27
N ASN A 480 6.42 -8.41 -26.96
CA ASN A 480 5.43 -9.11 -26.15
C ASN A 480 6.00 -9.47 -24.77
N TRP A 481 5.12 -9.71 -23.82
CA TRP A 481 5.45 -10.13 -22.46
C TRP A 481 5.44 -11.66 -22.32
N ASP A 482 6.07 -12.18 -21.26
CA ASP A 482 6.10 -13.61 -20.98
C ASP A 482 4.70 -14.10 -20.61
N LYS A 483 4.16 -15.02 -21.41
CA LYS A 483 2.79 -15.50 -21.24
C LYS A 483 2.60 -16.35 -20.00
N THR A 484 3.67 -16.92 -19.43
CA THR A 484 3.61 -17.83 -18.27
C THR A 484 3.08 -17.15 -17.00
N ILE A 485 3.01 -15.82 -16.94
CA ILE A 485 2.30 -15.09 -15.89
C ILE A 485 0.80 -15.44 -15.82
N LEU A 486 0.20 -15.92 -16.92
CA LEU A 486 -1.20 -16.39 -16.94
C LEU A 486 -1.36 -17.84 -16.50
N ASP A 487 -0.26 -18.55 -16.22
CA ASP A 487 -0.24 -19.95 -15.78
C ASP A 487 0.06 -20.06 -14.27
N THR A 488 0.08 -18.94 -13.53
CA THR A 488 0.38 -18.90 -12.08
C THR A 488 -0.75 -19.52 -11.25
N PRO A 489 -0.44 -20.39 -10.26
CA PRO A 489 -1.45 -21.17 -9.55
C PRO A 489 -2.24 -20.37 -8.50
N ASP A 490 -1.69 -19.26 -8.02
CA ASP A 490 -2.24 -18.42 -6.96
C ASP A 490 -1.79 -16.96 -7.13
N TYR A 491 -2.38 -16.06 -6.32
CA TYR A 491 -2.15 -14.62 -6.41
C TYR A 491 -0.74 -14.19 -5.97
N LEU A 492 -0.08 -14.94 -5.08
CA LEU A 492 1.30 -14.66 -4.70
C LEU A 492 2.27 -15.01 -5.83
N GLY A 493 2.02 -16.13 -6.53
CA GLY A 493 2.71 -16.48 -7.78
C GLY A 493 2.50 -15.43 -8.88
N PHE A 494 1.29 -14.88 -9.01
CA PHE A 494 0.99 -13.80 -9.96
C PHE A 494 1.73 -12.50 -9.64
N THR A 495 1.69 -12.04 -8.38
CA THR A 495 2.41 -10.82 -7.95
C THR A 495 3.93 -10.97 -8.01
N ASP A 496 4.48 -12.16 -7.75
CA ASP A 496 5.91 -12.47 -7.93
C ASP A 496 6.32 -12.47 -9.41
N ALA A 497 5.49 -13.03 -10.29
CA ALA A 497 5.70 -12.99 -11.74
C ALA A 497 5.64 -11.55 -12.29
N HIS A 498 4.71 -10.74 -11.79
CA HIS A 498 4.67 -9.29 -12.05
C HIS A 498 5.96 -8.61 -11.58
N LEU A 499 6.40 -8.83 -10.34
CA LEU A 499 7.63 -8.23 -9.81
C LEU A 499 8.85 -8.61 -10.66
N LYS A 500 9.02 -9.88 -11.02
CA LYS A 500 10.12 -10.35 -11.90
C LYS A 500 10.14 -9.61 -13.24
N GLU A 501 8.97 -9.36 -13.84
CA GLU A 501 8.88 -8.59 -15.08
C GLU A 501 9.18 -7.10 -14.87
N VAL A 502 8.78 -6.50 -13.74
CA VAL A 502 9.21 -5.12 -13.37
C VAL A 502 10.73 -5.06 -13.19
N VAL A 503 11.33 -6.05 -12.51
CA VAL A 503 12.79 -6.16 -12.37
C VAL A 503 13.47 -6.25 -13.74
N ARG A 504 12.97 -7.12 -14.63
CA ARG A 504 13.54 -7.34 -15.96
C ARG A 504 13.36 -6.15 -16.91
N GLN A 505 12.15 -5.60 -17.01
CA GLN A 505 11.79 -4.56 -17.99
C GLN A 505 12.11 -3.14 -17.52
N ARG A 506 11.90 -2.84 -16.23
CA ARG A 506 12.02 -1.49 -15.68
C ARG A 506 13.33 -1.31 -14.93
N TYR A 507 13.59 -2.10 -13.89
CA TYR A 507 14.75 -1.86 -13.03
C TYR A 507 16.07 -2.20 -13.74
N VAL A 508 16.36 -3.48 -13.96
CA VAL A 508 17.56 -3.93 -14.69
C VAL A 508 17.50 -3.50 -16.16
N GLY A 509 16.30 -3.38 -16.73
CA GLY A 509 16.12 -3.00 -18.13
C GLY A 509 16.32 -1.51 -18.46
N ARG A 510 16.16 -0.59 -17.51
CA ARG A 510 16.21 0.87 -17.76
C ARG A 510 16.82 1.71 -16.64
N GLU A 511 16.59 1.37 -15.37
CA GLU A 511 16.95 2.23 -14.22
C GLU A 511 18.32 1.89 -13.58
N TRP A 512 18.80 0.65 -13.71
CA TRP A 512 20.09 0.22 -13.17
C TRP A 512 21.28 0.76 -13.99
N PRO A 513 22.45 0.99 -13.37
CA PRO A 513 23.66 1.38 -14.08
C PRO A 513 24.00 0.38 -15.18
N GLN A 514 24.22 0.87 -16.41
CA GLN A 514 24.45 0.03 -17.58
C GLN A 514 25.51 -1.08 -17.39
N PRO A 515 26.68 -0.87 -16.72
CA PRO A 515 27.65 -1.95 -16.54
C PRO A 515 27.10 -3.06 -15.63
N LEU A 516 26.47 -2.71 -14.50
CA LEU A 516 25.80 -3.66 -13.61
C LEU A 516 24.66 -4.40 -14.33
N ALA A 517 23.77 -3.67 -15.01
CA ALA A 517 22.66 -4.26 -15.75
C ALA A 517 23.13 -5.27 -16.80
N THR A 518 24.15 -4.90 -17.59
CA THR A 518 24.75 -5.78 -18.61
C THR A 518 25.34 -7.06 -18.00
N PHE A 519 25.94 -6.98 -16.81
CA PHE A 519 26.41 -8.16 -16.08
C PHE A 519 25.24 -9.06 -15.68
N ILE A 520 24.25 -8.50 -14.99
CA ILE A 520 23.11 -9.22 -14.41
C ILE A 520 22.27 -9.92 -15.49
N GLN A 521 22.21 -9.35 -16.70
CA GLN A 521 21.51 -9.92 -17.86
C GLN A 521 22.28 -11.04 -18.59
N SER A 522 23.60 -11.18 -18.40
CA SER A 522 24.46 -12.06 -19.22
C SER A 522 25.31 -13.07 -18.44
N LYS A 523 25.25 -13.03 -17.10
CA LYS A 523 26.11 -13.81 -16.20
C LYS A 523 25.31 -14.71 -15.26
N THR A 524 26.03 -15.56 -14.54
CA THR A 524 25.50 -16.46 -13.50
C THR A 524 25.65 -15.87 -12.10
N VAL A 525 24.98 -16.46 -11.12
CA VAL A 525 25.22 -16.20 -9.69
C VAL A 525 26.68 -16.50 -9.33
N GLY A 526 27.27 -17.57 -9.88
CA GLY A 526 28.68 -17.90 -9.68
C GLY A 526 29.62 -16.78 -10.10
N ASP A 527 29.47 -16.25 -11.33
CA ASP A 527 30.24 -15.09 -11.81
C ASP A 527 30.13 -13.90 -10.83
N ALA A 528 28.95 -13.67 -10.25
CA ALA A 528 28.73 -12.56 -9.31
C ALA A 528 29.48 -12.77 -7.99
N LEU A 529 29.38 -13.97 -7.41
CA LEU A 529 30.02 -14.31 -6.14
C LEU A 529 31.54 -14.34 -6.25
N GLU A 530 32.11 -14.73 -7.39
CA GLU A 530 33.56 -14.66 -7.66
C GLU A 530 34.12 -13.22 -7.59
N THR A 531 33.30 -12.17 -7.76
CA THR A 531 33.75 -10.77 -7.56
C THR A 531 33.88 -10.39 -6.07
N LEU A 532 33.25 -11.17 -5.18
CA LEU A 532 33.20 -10.90 -3.75
C LEU A 532 34.08 -11.87 -2.94
N VAL A 533 33.89 -13.17 -3.15
CA VAL A 533 34.32 -14.27 -2.30
C VAL A 533 35.71 -14.80 -2.68
N CYS A 534 36.52 -15.13 -1.68
CA CYS A 534 37.89 -15.61 -1.83
C CYS A 534 38.03 -17.12 -1.63
N GLY A 535 38.72 -17.77 -2.58
CA GLY A 535 38.89 -19.22 -2.60
C GLY A 535 37.68 -19.95 -3.21
N ASN A 536 37.39 -21.16 -2.73
CA ASN A 536 36.32 -21.97 -3.31
C ASN A 536 34.93 -21.47 -2.88
N ILE A 537 34.19 -20.89 -3.81
CA ILE A 537 32.81 -20.40 -3.65
C ILE A 537 31.81 -21.49 -3.23
N SER A 538 32.12 -22.78 -3.47
CA SER A 538 31.33 -23.92 -2.95
C SER A 538 31.30 -24.03 -1.41
N ARG A 539 32.10 -23.22 -0.70
CA ARG A 539 31.99 -23.06 0.76
C ARG A 539 30.77 -22.24 1.18
N VAL A 540 30.24 -21.41 0.28
CA VAL A 540 29.15 -20.49 0.55
C VAL A 540 27.81 -21.12 0.15
N THR A 541 27.76 -21.73 -1.04
CA THR A 541 26.54 -22.31 -1.65
C THR A 541 26.86 -23.51 -2.57
N ASP A 542 25.83 -24.17 -3.10
CA ASP A 542 25.93 -25.33 -3.99
C ASP A 542 26.03 -24.96 -5.48
N GLU A 543 26.36 -25.96 -6.32
CA GLU A 543 26.49 -25.80 -7.78
C GLU A 543 25.18 -25.40 -8.46
N ALA A 544 24.02 -25.77 -7.90
CA ALA A 544 22.72 -25.48 -8.50
C ALA A 544 22.39 -23.99 -8.42
N LEU A 545 22.67 -23.33 -7.28
CA LEU A 545 22.55 -21.88 -7.16
C LEU A 545 23.61 -21.17 -8.01
N LEU A 546 24.86 -21.63 -8.00
CA LEU A 546 25.94 -21.01 -8.79
C LEU A 546 25.63 -20.97 -10.29
N ALA A 547 24.97 -22.00 -10.82
CA ALA A 547 24.55 -22.10 -12.22
C ALA A 547 23.32 -21.24 -12.58
N MET A 548 22.60 -20.66 -11.61
CA MET A 548 21.43 -19.81 -11.90
C MET A 548 21.85 -18.51 -12.60
N PRO A 549 21.00 -17.93 -13.46
CA PRO A 549 21.22 -16.59 -14.02
C PRO A 549 21.34 -15.50 -12.95
N ALA A 550 22.22 -14.53 -13.14
CA ALA A 550 22.50 -13.47 -12.17
C ALA A 550 21.28 -12.56 -11.87
N ILE A 551 20.30 -12.49 -12.78
CA ILE A 551 19.00 -11.82 -12.55
C ILE A 551 18.26 -12.38 -11.33
N THR A 552 18.52 -13.63 -10.91
CA THR A 552 17.98 -14.20 -9.66
C THR A 552 18.36 -13.35 -8.45
N LEU A 553 19.59 -12.82 -8.40
CA LEU A 553 20.03 -11.93 -7.32
C LEU A 553 19.26 -10.60 -7.31
N ALA A 554 18.91 -10.06 -8.48
CA ALA A 554 18.10 -8.86 -8.59
C ALA A 554 16.66 -9.12 -8.14
N ASN A 555 16.06 -10.23 -8.58
CA ASN A 555 14.72 -10.64 -8.14
C ASN A 555 14.66 -10.82 -6.62
N ASP A 556 15.61 -11.54 -6.04
CA ASP A 556 15.65 -11.80 -4.60
C ASP A 556 15.96 -10.54 -3.77
N TYR A 557 16.80 -9.63 -4.27
CA TYR A 557 16.97 -8.30 -3.67
C TYR A 557 15.64 -7.54 -3.59
N TYR A 558 14.89 -7.45 -4.69
CA TYR A 558 13.61 -6.75 -4.70
C TYR A 558 12.53 -7.46 -3.88
N ARG A 559 12.54 -8.80 -3.82
CA ARG A 559 11.63 -9.55 -2.96
C ARG A 559 11.87 -9.24 -1.48
N MET A 560 13.11 -9.32 -1.00
CA MET A 560 13.44 -8.98 0.39
C MET A 560 13.15 -7.51 0.70
N ARG A 561 13.60 -6.58 -0.17
CA ARG A 561 13.33 -5.14 -0.02
C ARG A 561 11.83 -4.82 0.08
N ASN A 562 11.00 -5.54 -0.67
CA ASN A 562 9.58 -5.23 -0.74
C ASN A 562 8.74 -5.91 0.36
N ALA A 563 9.25 -6.97 1.00
CA ALA A 563 8.45 -7.86 1.84
C ALA A 563 9.15 -8.32 3.13
N GLY A 564 10.35 -7.83 3.46
CA GLY A 564 11.09 -8.20 4.67
C GLY A 564 11.22 -9.71 4.84
N GLN A 565 10.81 -10.22 6.00
CA GLN A 565 10.79 -11.66 6.31
C GLN A 565 9.67 -12.45 5.59
N PHE A 566 8.68 -11.81 4.95
CA PHE A 566 7.66 -12.50 4.15
C PHE A 566 8.18 -12.96 2.77
N ALA A 567 9.36 -12.49 2.33
CA ALA A 567 9.94 -12.83 1.03
C ALA A 567 10.34 -14.32 0.92
N ASP A 568 9.67 -15.08 0.04
CA ASP A 568 10.08 -16.45 -0.29
C ASP A 568 11.20 -16.48 -1.34
N LEU A 569 12.40 -16.84 -0.89
CA LEU A 569 13.58 -17.07 -1.72
C LEU A 569 13.97 -18.56 -1.78
N GLY A 570 13.14 -19.48 -1.26
CA GLY A 570 13.41 -20.91 -1.24
C GLY A 570 14.71 -21.29 -0.51
N GLY A 571 15.04 -20.62 0.60
CA GLY A 571 16.24 -20.89 1.40
C GLY A 571 17.50 -20.14 0.97
N ARG A 572 17.44 -19.32 -0.08
CA ARG A 572 18.60 -18.56 -0.60
C ARG A 572 19.02 -17.41 0.31
N GLU A 573 18.12 -16.90 1.15
CA GLU A 573 18.38 -15.88 2.17
C GLU A 573 19.56 -16.25 3.09
N VAL A 574 19.67 -17.52 3.49
CA VAL A 574 20.78 -18.04 4.32
C VAL A 574 22.13 -17.90 3.62
N ILE A 575 22.16 -17.94 2.28
CA ILE A 575 23.37 -17.72 1.49
C ILE A 575 23.76 -16.24 1.50
N TYR A 576 22.78 -15.34 1.39
CA TYR A 576 23.00 -13.89 1.44
C TYR A 576 23.41 -13.41 2.84
N GLU A 577 22.86 -14.02 3.89
CA GLU A 577 23.30 -13.80 5.28
C GLU A 577 24.75 -14.24 5.49
N ARG A 578 25.17 -15.40 4.97
CA ARG A 578 26.59 -15.85 5.02
C ARG A 578 27.54 -14.88 4.35
N LEU A 579 27.12 -14.16 3.30
CA LEU A 579 27.97 -13.18 2.62
C LEU A 579 28.27 -11.93 3.48
N SER A 580 27.65 -11.78 4.65
CA SER A 580 28.00 -10.74 5.62
C SER A 580 29.35 -10.99 6.30
N ASP A 581 29.83 -12.24 6.32
CA ASP A 581 31.16 -12.59 6.84
C ASP A 581 32.27 -12.01 5.95
N ALA A 582 32.87 -10.91 6.42
CA ALA A 582 33.96 -10.23 5.75
C ALA A 582 35.23 -11.10 5.59
N THR A 583 35.39 -12.20 6.35
CA THR A 583 36.53 -13.12 6.17
C THR A 583 36.42 -13.93 4.87
N LEU A 584 35.22 -14.03 4.29
CA LEU A 584 35.01 -14.60 2.96
C LEU A 584 35.46 -13.65 1.84
N HIS A 585 35.64 -12.35 2.11
CA HIS A 585 35.79 -11.34 1.05
C HIS A 585 37.24 -11.19 0.59
N CYS A 586 37.49 -11.22 -0.73
CA CYS A 586 38.79 -10.80 -1.27
C CYS A 586 39.04 -9.29 -1.08
N GLU A 587 40.30 -8.88 -1.03
CA GLU A 587 40.65 -7.47 -1.27
C GLU A 587 40.29 -7.09 -2.72
N LEU A 588 39.75 -5.89 -2.91
CA LEU A 588 39.41 -5.36 -4.22
C LEU A 588 40.59 -4.50 -4.72
N PRO A 589 41.25 -4.85 -5.85
CA PRO A 589 42.29 -4.01 -6.41
C PRO A 589 41.75 -2.62 -6.78
N GLU A 590 42.49 -1.55 -6.49
CA GLU A 590 42.11 -0.17 -6.86
C GLU A 590 41.86 -0.01 -8.38
N THR A 591 42.49 -0.88 -9.19
CA THR A 591 42.37 -0.94 -10.65
C THR A 591 41.23 -1.83 -11.17
N ALA A 592 40.39 -2.39 -10.28
CA ALA A 592 39.31 -3.29 -10.69
C ALA A 592 38.30 -2.59 -11.63
N PRO A 593 37.81 -3.25 -12.71
CA PRO A 593 36.84 -2.66 -13.64
C PRO A 593 35.57 -2.17 -12.93
N VAL A 594 35.01 -1.04 -13.39
CA VAL A 594 33.80 -0.42 -12.80
C VAL A 594 32.65 -1.43 -12.65
N GLN A 595 32.44 -2.30 -13.64
CA GLN A 595 31.45 -3.37 -13.58
C GLN A 595 31.70 -4.32 -12.39
N THR A 596 32.93 -4.78 -12.18
CA THR A 596 33.32 -5.61 -11.03
C THR A 596 33.07 -4.90 -9.71
N GLN A 597 33.40 -3.60 -9.62
CA GLN A 597 33.12 -2.80 -8.43
C GLN A 597 31.62 -2.70 -8.14
N GLN A 598 30.80 -2.45 -9.17
CA GLN A 598 29.34 -2.36 -9.03
C GLN A 598 28.70 -3.70 -8.67
N VAL A 599 29.10 -4.81 -9.28
CA VAL A 599 28.61 -6.16 -8.93
C VAL A 599 28.96 -6.47 -7.46
N ARG A 600 30.19 -6.21 -7.04
CA ARG A 600 30.62 -6.42 -5.65
C ARG A 600 29.85 -5.54 -4.66
N ARG A 601 29.54 -4.28 -5.00
CA ARG A 601 28.66 -3.41 -4.19
C ARG A 601 27.24 -3.94 -4.13
N PHE A 602 26.68 -4.41 -5.25
CA PHE A 602 25.34 -4.98 -5.31
C PHE A 602 25.22 -6.26 -4.46
N VAL A 603 26.16 -7.20 -4.55
CA VAL A 603 26.15 -8.42 -3.73
C VAL A 603 26.29 -8.10 -2.24
N LYS A 604 27.05 -7.06 -1.86
CA LYS A 604 27.09 -6.55 -0.48
C LYS A 604 25.77 -5.93 -0.04
N LEU A 605 25.11 -5.13 -0.88
CA LEU A 605 23.79 -4.57 -0.60
C LEU A 605 22.73 -5.67 -0.41
N LEU A 606 22.72 -6.68 -1.27
CA LEU A 606 21.87 -7.87 -1.15
C LEU A 606 22.10 -8.60 0.18
N SER A 607 23.37 -8.76 0.59
CA SER A 607 23.73 -9.38 1.87
C SER A 607 23.28 -8.56 3.07
N ASN A 608 23.45 -7.23 3.04
CA ASN A 608 22.96 -6.34 4.10
C ASN A 608 21.44 -6.47 4.27
N VAL A 609 20.68 -6.35 3.18
CA VAL A 609 19.21 -6.47 3.19
C VAL A 609 18.76 -7.85 3.68
N ALA A 610 19.49 -8.93 3.38
CA ALA A 610 19.16 -10.26 3.90
C ALA A 610 19.32 -10.39 5.42
N VAL A 611 20.25 -9.64 6.02
CA VAL A 611 20.50 -9.61 7.47
C VAL A 611 19.59 -8.62 8.20
N SER A 612 19.14 -7.54 7.55
CA SER A 612 18.28 -6.51 8.16
C SER A 612 16.78 -6.78 8.05
N ARG A 613 16.34 -7.73 7.21
CA ARG A 613 14.93 -8.05 6.91
C ARG A 613 13.97 -7.84 8.08
N ASP A 614 12.99 -6.96 7.86
CA ASP A 614 11.95 -6.62 8.84
C ASP A 614 11.24 -7.84 9.43
N VAL A 615 11.13 -7.83 10.76
CA VAL A 615 10.27 -8.74 11.50
C VAL A 615 8.81 -8.49 11.14
N THR A 616 8.01 -9.55 11.07
CA THR A 616 6.60 -9.49 10.65
C THR A 616 5.63 -8.90 11.69
N SER A 617 6.14 -8.61 12.89
CA SER A 617 5.38 -8.39 14.11
C SER A 617 6.23 -7.61 15.12
N ILE A 618 5.71 -6.52 15.70
CA ILE A 618 6.41 -5.66 16.68
C ILE A 618 5.49 -5.18 17.80
N THR A 619 6.06 -4.84 18.95
CA THR A 619 5.36 -4.16 20.05
C THR A 619 5.91 -2.74 20.24
N VAL A 620 5.08 -1.72 20.07
CA VAL A 620 5.43 -0.31 20.26
C VAL A 620 4.92 0.17 21.62
N LYS A 621 5.69 1.00 22.34
CA LYS A 621 5.38 1.45 23.71
C LYS A 621 5.08 2.94 23.79
N GLY A 622 4.15 3.29 24.68
CA GLY A 622 3.68 4.67 24.86
C GLY A 622 2.85 5.17 23.68
N VAL A 623 2.17 4.26 22.97
CA VAL A 623 1.26 4.56 21.85
C VAL A 623 0.07 5.31 22.39
#